data_AF-A0A4Q5TKZ2-F1
#
_entry.id   AF-A0A4Q5TKZ2-F1
#
_cell.length_a   1.000
_cell.length_b   1.000
_cell.length_c   1.000
_cell.angle_alpha   90.00
_cell.angle_beta   90.00
_cell.angle_gamma   90.00
#
_symmetry.space_group_name_H-M   'P 1'
#
loop_
_entity.id
_entity.type
_entity.pdbx_description
1 polymer ?
#
loop_
_entity_poly.entity_id
_entity_poly.type
_entity_poly.pdbx_seq_one_letter_code
_entity_poly.pdbx_strand_id
1 'polypeptide(L)'
;MRKLLFATACMLLTAAGSNGQTLSIENVQKVSLRNTDAIKEGTEVKGYYFFYISDKIDKKTNEYTLQITDNNLKKLKDIKFEDSKDLSVLESSFNGTDLIFLMYNSKDRTFEHQVFGADGKKKFSYTRELSKKEKRFLEGTYLEMADEEDTFKGLYPVQGKGFISNMPSREAKDYTFQIDYFSTESRKQWTYIPDMEGKKFVGDVLGVANNVVYIETLIFGGFLDQKPESMIIGLSLDNGKKLFEKKTDISGKRFYPASLSNLDNGKAILFGEYYSDGANILKDKTQGFAFIGMDEKGNVTSEKFNSWESDMSKYLDVKSKGKIADFGFMYMHSIIQAADGNIFAIGEGYKKVASALGIAATVLSRGNSGISTAKMKITDMIVLRFDKDFAIKAATIYDKNSNNIELPGGYEFVSGPLIGKMIKYEYGGFDYNYTKQSSDKSTFSVYYSDYVRGKDYKGGTFNAITYADGKFTTDKINTKSDATRTSILPAKQGQVLVLDYYKKAKKLDAHFEKLD
;
A
#
# COMPACT_ATOMS: atom_id res chain seq x y z
N MET A 1 66.21 -3.12 38.08
CA MET A 1 65.44 -4.38 37.95
C MET A 1 63.96 -4.10 38.15
N ARG A 2 63.14 -4.62 37.22
CA ARG A 2 61.69 -4.83 37.30
C ARG A 2 60.81 -3.62 37.63
N LYS A 3 60.28 -3.00 36.56
CA LYS A 3 58.89 -2.49 36.48
C LYS A 3 58.59 -2.19 35.00
N LEU A 4 58.57 -3.25 34.20
CA LEU A 4 58.17 -3.26 32.80
C LEU A 4 57.15 -4.40 32.66
N LEU A 5 55.93 -4.15 33.17
CA LEU A 5 54.80 -5.09 33.16
C LEU A 5 53.51 -4.35 33.59
N PHE A 6 53.23 -3.20 32.95
CA PHE A 6 51.97 -2.47 33.13
C PHE A 6 51.46 -1.85 31.81
N ALA A 7 51.84 -2.48 30.70
CA ALA A 7 51.21 -2.30 29.40
C ALA A 7 50.80 -3.70 28.94
N THR A 8 49.58 -3.85 28.41
CA THR A 8 48.97 -5.10 27.91
C THR A 8 48.14 -5.93 28.92
N ALA A 9 47.17 -5.33 29.62
CA ALA A 9 46.08 -6.08 30.27
C ALA A 9 44.83 -5.23 30.56
N CYS A 10 44.37 -4.38 29.61
CA CYS A 10 43.08 -3.70 29.72
C CYS A 10 42.44 -3.37 28.34
N MET A 11 42.68 -4.21 27.33
CA MET A 11 41.91 -4.25 26.08
C MET A 11 41.29 -5.64 25.88
N LEU A 12 40.68 -6.17 26.94
CA LEU A 12 39.75 -7.28 26.81
C LEU A 12 38.36 -6.68 26.59
N LEU A 13 38.03 -6.55 25.30
CA LEU A 13 36.76 -6.99 24.73
C LEU A 13 35.58 -7.07 25.71
N THR A 14 34.96 -5.93 25.98
CA THR A 14 33.51 -5.90 26.08
C THR A 14 32.97 -5.35 24.77
N ALA A 15 33.04 -6.18 23.73
CA ALA A 15 31.93 -6.23 22.79
C ALA A 15 30.75 -6.77 23.61
N ALA A 16 30.13 -5.90 24.41
CA ALA A 16 28.77 -6.14 24.83
C ALA A 16 28.00 -6.18 23.51
N GLY A 17 27.72 -7.40 23.05
CA GLY A 17 26.78 -7.59 21.98
C GLY A 17 25.56 -6.80 22.39
N SER A 18 25.27 -5.73 21.66
CA SER A 18 23.93 -5.20 21.63
C SER A 18 23.10 -6.33 21.03
N ASN A 19 22.69 -7.28 21.86
CA ASN A 19 21.61 -8.18 21.48
C ASN A 19 20.49 -7.23 21.13
N GLY A 20 20.19 -7.12 19.83
CA GLY A 20 19.07 -6.35 19.36
C GLY A 20 17.88 -6.76 20.21
N GLN A 21 17.11 -5.78 20.71
CA GLN A 21 15.99 -6.10 21.57
C GLN A 21 15.04 -7.03 20.81
N THR A 22 14.83 -8.23 21.37
CA THR A 22 13.99 -9.27 20.79
C THR A 22 12.71 -9.38 21.60
N LEU A 23 11.59 -9.63 20.93
CA LEU A 23 10.33 -10.01 21.53
C LEU A 23 9.96 -11.41 21.01
N SER A 24 9.65 -12.31 21.92
CA SER A 24 9.07 -13.62 21.60
C SER A 24 7.68 -13.71 22.20
N ILE A 25 6.69 -14.01 21.37
CA ILE A 25 5.31 -14.27 21.77
C ILE A 25 5.03 -15.76 21.61
N GLU A 26 4.82 -16.42 22.74
CA GLU A 26 4.45 -17.84 22.79
C GLU A 26 2.92 -18.02 22.68
N ASN A 27 2.49 -19.25 22.40
CA ASN A 27 1.07 -19.64 22.28
C ASN A 27 0.30 -18.91 21.17
N VAL A 28 0.97 -18.54 20.08
CA VAL A 28 0.35 -17.99 18.87
C VAL A 28 -0.25 -19.14 18.05
N GLN A 29 -1.53 -19.47 18.27
CA GLN A 29 -2.21 -20.58 17.58
C GLN A 29 -2.33 -20.32 16.08
N LYS A 30 -2.60 -19.05 15.74
CA LYS A 30 -2.68 -18.55 14.37
C LYS A 30 -2.44 -17.05 14.41
N VAL A 31 -1.55 -16.57 13.54
CA VAL A 31 -1.37 -15.17 13.23
C VAL A 31 -1.34 -15.02 11.72
N SER A 32 -1.99 -13.98 11.20
CA SER A 32 -1.60 -13.42 9.91
C SER A 32 -0.63 -12.30 10.22
N LEU A 33 0.60 -12.37 9.68
CA LEU A 33 1.60 -11.31 9.91
C LEU A 33 1.11 -9.94 9.45
N ARG A 34 0.07 -9.88 8.61
CA ARG A 34 -0.63 -8.65 8.20
C ARG A 34 -1.47 -8.02 9.30
N ASN A 35 -1.85 -8.77 10.33
CA ASN A 35 -2.56 -8.24 11.49
C ASN A 35 -1.55 -7.67 12.52
N THR A 36 -0.34 -7.36 12.08
CA THR A 36 0.74 -6.76 12.86
C THR A 36 1.35 -5.64 12.03
N ASP A 37 1.47 -4.44 12.59
CA ASP A 37 2.11 -3.31 11.90
C ASP A 37 2.70 -2.31 12.91
N ALA A 38 3.49 -1.37 12.39
CA ALA A 38 4.04 -0.25 13.13
C ALA A 38 2.98 0.83 13.41
N ILE A 39 2.98 1.32 14.64
CA ILE A 39 2.25 2.52 15.08
C ILE A 39 3.13 3.74 14.74
N LYS A 40 2.66 4.61 13.85
CA LYS A 40 3.47 5.72 13.30
C LYS A 40 2.87 7.10 13.57
N GLU A 41 3.67 8.03 14.08
CA GLU A 41 3.32 9.45 14.10
C GLU A 41 4.05 10.15 12.95
N GLY A 42 3.32 10.53 11.90
CA GLY A 42 3.95 10.92 10.64
C GLY A 42 4.81 9.79 10.08
N THR A 43 6.13 10.00 10.02
CA THR A 43 7.11 9.01 9.55
C THR A 43 7.86 8.29 10.69
N GLU A 44 7.64 8.69 11.94
CA GLU A 44 8.32 8.12 13.10
C GLU A 44 7.56 6.91 13.66
N VAL A 45 8.26 5.80 13.86
CA VAL A 45 7.69 4.62 14.51
C VAL A 45 7.69 4.81 16.03
N LYS A 46 6.50 4.82 16.63
CA LYS A 46 6.27 4.98 18.08
C LYS A 46 6.04 3.65 18.79
N GLY A 47 5.66 2.62 18.06
CA GLY A 47 5.44 1.29 18.61
C GLY A 47 4.97 0.29 17.57
N TYR A 48 4.49 -0.86 18.04
CA TYR A 48 3.94 -1.92 17.22
C TYR A 48 2.72 -2.52 17.88
N TYR A 49 1.76 -2.97 17.07
CA TYR A 49 0.68 -3.82 17.54
C TYR A 49 0.75 -5.20 16.89
N PHE A 50 0.38 -6.24 17.64
CA PHE A 50 0.36 -7.63 17.21
C PHE A 50 -1.04 -8.20 17.50
N PHE A 51 -1.76 -8.61 16.48
CA PHE A 51 -3.08 -9.24 16.63
C PHE A 51 -3.03 -10.70 16.22
N TYR A 52 -3.37 -11.60 17.16
CA TYR A 52 -3.27 -13.04 16.95
C TYR A 52 -4.32 -13.81 17.75
N ILE A 53 -4.57 -15.06 17.33
CA ILE A 53 -5.39 -16.01 18.09
C ILE A 53 -4.49 -16.63 19.17
N SER A 54 -4.76 -16.29 20.42
CA SER A 54 -4.03 -16.80 21.59
C SER A 54 -4.56 -18.14 22.07
N ASP A 55 -5.86 -18.39 21.93
CA ASP A 55 -6.47 -19.67 22.29
C ASP A 55 -7.67 -20.05 21.41
N LYS A 56 -7.96 -21.35 21.32
CA LYS A 56 -9.16 -21.90 20.69
C LYS A 56 -10.05 -22.48 21.78
N ILE A 57 -10.87 -21.62 22.38
CA ILE A 57 -11.74 -21.95 23.52
C ILE A 57 -12.66 -23.13 23.18
N ASP A 58 -13.32 -23.08 22.02
CA ASP A 58 -14.14 -24.18 21.53
C ASP A 58 -14.24 -24.23 19.97
N LYS A 59 -15.19 -25.00 19.43
CA LYS A 59 -15.40 -25.17 17.98
C LYS A 59 -15.99 -23.95 17.26
N LYS A 60 -16.40 -22.91 17.99
CA LYS A 60 -17.10 -21.70 17.53
C LYS A 60 -16.43 -20.43 18.05
N THR A 61 -15.67 -20.49 19.14
CA THR A 61 -15.10 -19.33 19.83
C THR A 61 -13.59 -19.42 19.93
N ASN A 62 -12.90 -18.33 19.59
CA ASN A 62 -11.46 -18.14 19.80
C ASN A 62 -11.22 -17.03 20.84
N GLU A 63 -10.11 -17.12 21.56
CA GLU A 63 -9.53 -15.97 22.27
C GLU A 63 -8.58 -15.24 21.31
N TYR A 64 -8.80 -13.94 21.14
CA TYR A 64 -7.95 -13.03 20.39
C TYR A 64 -7.15 -12.17 21.35
N THR A 65 -5.89 -11.90 21.01
CA THR A 65 -5.03 -10.95 21.72
C THR A 65 -4.56 -9.86 20.78
N LEU A 66 -4.77 -8.60 21.18
CA LEU A 66 -4.11 -7.42 20.64
C LEU A 66 -3.04 -6.96 21.63
N GLN A 67 -1.77 -7.19 21.29
CA GLN A 67 -0.61 -6.77 22.08
C GLN A 67 -0.02 -5.49 21.48
N ILE A 68 0.20 -4.46 22.29
CA ILE A 68 0.80 -3.18 21.92
C ILE A 68 2.16 -3.04 22.64
N THR A 69 3.16 -2.58 21.90
CA THR A 69 4.53 -2.35 22.36
C THR A 69 5.01 -0.95 22.02
N ASP A 70 6.04 -0.47 22.72
CA ASP A 70 6.78 0.73 22.31
C ASP A 70 7.72 0.44 21.12
N ASN A 71 8.40 1.46 20.61
CA ASN A 71 9.32 1.32 19.49
C ASN A 71 10.64 0.58 19.83
N ASN A 72 10.75 0.01 21.03
CA ASN A 72 11.80 -0.92 21.42
C ASN A 72 11.23 -2.33 21.66
N LEU A 73 9.98 -2.62 21.28
CA LEU A 73 9.29 -3.89 21.57
C LEU A 73 9.02 -4.14 23.06
N LYS A 74 9.15 -3.13 23.94
CA LYS A 74 8.70 -3.27 25.32
C LYS A 74 7.18 -3.30 25.33
N LYS A 75 6.62 -4.37 25.88
CA LYS A 75 5.18 -4.53 26.03
C LYS A 75 4.58 -3.40 26.87
N LEU A 76 3.61 -2.71 26.30
CA LEU A 76 2.85 -1.66 26.96
C LEU A 76 1.49 -2.19 27.42
N LYS A 77 0.82 -2.98 26.58
CA LYS A 77 -0.54 -3.45 26.84
C LYS A 77 -0.86 -4.74 26.10
N ASP A 78 -1.67 -5.58 26.73
CA ASP A 78 -2.37 -6.69 26.09
C ASP A 78 -3.87 -6.53 26.29
N ILE A 79 -4.63 -6.73 25.22
CA ILE A 79 -6.10 -6.69 25.23
C ILE A 79 -6.56 -8.06 24.73
N LYS A 80 -7.26 -8.79 25.60
CA LYS A 80 -7.83 -10.10 25.29
C LYS A 80 -9.33 -9.99 25.16
N PHE A 81 -9.88 -10.68 24.18
CA PHE A 81 -11.32 -10.81 24.02
C PHE A 81 -11.67 -12.12 23.31
N GLU A 82 -12.86 -12.64 23.60
CA GLU A 82 -13.40 -13.83 22.97
C GLU A 82 -14.36 -13.42 21.86
N ASP A 83 -14.26 -14.07 20.70
CA ASP A 83 -15.17 -13.83 19.59
C ASP A 83 -15.32 -15.09 18.72
N SER A 84 -16.26 -15.03 17.78
CA SER A 84 -16.49 -16.02 16.74
C SER A 84 -15.19 -16.39 16.04
N LYS A 85 -14.97 -17.69 15.84
CA LYS A 85 -13.84 -18.19 15.02
C LYS A 85 -13.87 -17.71 13.57
N ASP A 86 -15.03 -17.23 13.12
CA ASP A 86 -15.29 -16.76 11.77
C ASP A 86 -14.94 -15.26 11.61
N LEU A 87 -14.41 -14.65 12.68
CA LEU A 87 -13.85 -13.30 12.70
C LEU A 87 -12.43 -13.27 12.13
N SER A 88 -12.20 -12.32 11.24
CA SER A 88 -10.90 -11.99 10.66
C SER A 88 -10.67 -10.48 10.72
N VAL A 89 -9.44 -10.06 10.99
CA VAL A 89 -9.02 -8.67 10.77
C VAL A 89 -8.64 -8.57 9.29
N LEU A 90 -9.26 -7.63 8.58
CA LEU A 90 -8.95 -7.36 7.17
C LEU A 90 -7.85 -6.30 7.03
N GLU A 91 -7.90 -5.26 7.86
CA GLU A 91 -6.99 -4.12 7.79
C GLU A 91 -6.96 -3.37 9.13
N SER A 92 -5.91 -2.58 9.36
CA SER A 92 -5.87 -1.61 10.43
C SER A 92 -5.19 -0.32 9.98
N SER A 93 -5.37 0.75 10.75
CA SER A 93 -4.69 2.03 10.50
C SER A 93 -4.48 2.81 11.80
N PHE A 94 -3.52 3.73 11.79
CA PHE A 94 -3.22 4.63 12.92
C PHE A 94 -3.19 6.07 12.42
N ASN A 95 -3.94 6.96 13.08
CA ASN A 95 -4.08 8.36 12.66
C ASN A 95 -3.21 9.34 13.47
N GLY A 96 -2.20 8.85 14.20
CA GLY A 96 -1.37 9.66 15.09
C GLY A 96 -1.82 9.63 16.56
N THR A 97 -3.09 9.34 16.85
CA THR A 97 -3.63 9.31 18.23
C THR A 97 -4.34 8.00 18.56
N ASP A 98 -5.01 7.41 17.59
CA ASP A 98 -5.90 6.26 17.77
C ASP A 98 -5.61 5.20 16.71
N LEU A 99 -5.91 3.95 17.04
CA LEU A 99 -5.87 2.79 16.16
C LEU A 99 -7.30 2.44 15.72
N ILE A 100 -7.48 2.02 14.47
CA ILE A 100 -8.72 1.42 13.98
C ILE A 100 -8.43 0.04 13.38
N PHE A 101 -9.34 -0.91 13.61
CA PHE A 101 -9.32 -2.23 13.00
C PHE A 101 -10.61 -2.47 12.23
N LEU A 102 -10.50 -2.84 10.95
CA LEU A 102 -11.60 -3.38 10.17
C LEU A 102 -11.64 -4.89 10.33
N MET A 103 -12.71 -5.39 10.91
CA MET A 103 -12.94 -6.81 11.13
C MET A 103 -14.11 -7.31 10.28
N TYR A 104 -13.97 -8.51 9.74
CA TYR A 104 -15.01 -9.21 8.99
C TYR A 104 -15.40 -10.50 9.69
N ASN A 105 -16.69 -10.63 10.00
CA ASN A 105 -17.28 -11.88 10.45
C ASN A 105 -18.07 -12.50 9.30
N SER A 106 -17.53 -13.56 8.72
CA SER A 106 -18.11 -14.19 7.54
C SER A 106 -19.46 -14.87 7.81
N LYS A 107 -19.67 -15.37 9.03
CA LYS A 107 -20.90 -16.05 9.42
C LYS A 107 -22.03 -15.05 9.66
N ASP A 108 -21.77 -14.01 10.44
CA ASP A 108 -22.76 -13.01 10.80
C ASP A 108 -22.92 -11.94 9.71
N ARG A 109 -22.01 -11.93 8.74
CA ARG A 109 -21.99 -11.03 7.57
C ARG A 109 -21.84 -9.58 8.00
N THR A 110 -20.90 -9.31 8.89
CA THR A 110 -20.69 -7.97 9.43
C THR A 110 -19.29 -7.47 9.13
N PHE A 111 -19.20 -6.17 8.86
CA PHE A 111 -17.98 -5.40 9.06
C PHE A 111 -18.07 -4.65 10.38
N GLU A 112 -17.05 -4.79 11.22
CA GLU A 112 -16.89 -4.02 12.43
C GLU A 112 -15.62 -3.18 12.37
N HIS A 113 -15.77 -1.87 12.57
CA HIS A 113 -14.65 -0.96 12.76
C HIS A 113 -14.49 -0.68 14.25
N GLN A 114 -13.40 -1.18 14.83
CA GLN A 114 -13.11 -1.00 16.25
C GLN A 114 -12.01 0.04 16.43
N VAL A 115 -12.30 1.11 17.16
CA VAL A 115 -11.36 2.21 17.44
C VAL A 115 -10.81 2.07 18.85
N PHE A 116 -9.49 2.12 19.00
CA PHE A 116 -8.78 2.08 20.27
C PHE A 116 -7.91 3.34 20.42
N GLY A 117 -7.87 3.94 21.61
CA GLY A 117 -6.86 4.94 21.91
C GLY A 117 -5.46 4.34 21.97
N ALA A 118 -4.43 5.18 21.89
CA ALA A 118 -3.04 4.75 22.10
C ALA A 118 -2.80 4.09 23.48
N ASP A 119 -3.67 4.33 24.46
CA ASP A 119 -3.66 3.66 25.77
C ASP A 119 -4.25 2.23 25.75
N GLY A 120 -4.68 1.78 24.57
CA GLY A 120 -5.29 0.47 24.34
C GLY A 120 -6.75 0.37 24.78
N LYS A 121 -7.40 1.45 25.22
CA LYS A 121 -8.83 1.41 25.55
C LYS A 121 -9.68 1.54 24.29
N LYS A 122 -10.65 0.64 24.13
CA LYS A 122 -11.67 0.74 23.07
C LYS A 122 -12.46 2.04 23.27
N LYS A 123 -12.45 2.92 22.27
CA LYS A 123 -13.21 4.18 22.26
C LYS A 123 -14.57 3.95 21.63
N PHE A 124 -14.58 3.47 20.39
CA PHE A 124 -15.81 3.30 19.61
C PHE A 124 -15.81 1.96 18.86
N SER A 125 -17.02 1.50 18.53
CA SER A 125 -17.23 0.43 17.55
C SER A 125 -18.38 0.83 16.63
N TYR A 126 -18.18 0.55 15.34
CA TYR A 126 -19.14 0.80 14.28
C TYR A 126 -19.35 -0.50 13.51
N THR A 127 -20.57 -1.04 13.56
CA THR A 127 -20.92 -2.29 12.90
C THR A 127 -21.85 -2.03 11.73
N ARG A 128 -21.55 -2.63 10.59
CA ARG A 128 -22.40 -2.67 9.39
C ARG A 128 -22.75 -4.12 9.09
N GLU A 129 -24.04 -4.40 8.93
CA GLU A 129 -24.49 -5.67 8.36
C GLU A 129 -24.41 -5.61 6.84
N LEU A 130 -23.91 -6.68 6.25
CA LEU A 130 -23.80 -6.88 4.81
C LEU A 130 -24.97 -7.70 4.29
N SER A 131 -25.57 -7.26 3.19
CA SER A 131 -26.53 -8.10 2.47
C SER A 131 -25.83 -9.34 1.92
N LYS A 132 -26.63 -10.39 1.61
CA LYS A 132 -26.08 -11.60 0.96
C LYS A 132 -25.42 -11.30 -0.38
N LYS A 133 -25.87 -10.26 -1.09
CA LYS A 133 -25.34 -9.87 -2.40
C LYS A 133 -23.99 -9.17 -2.27
N GLU A 134 -23.86 -8.27 -1.30
CA GLU A 134 -22.59 -7.61 -0.99
C GLU A 134 -21.56 -8.61 -0.50
N LYS A 135 -21.95 -9.49 0.46
CA LYS A 135 -21.08 -10.56 0.93
C LYS A 135 -20.53 -11.40 -0.22
N ARG A 136 -21.40 -11.90 -1.11
CA ARG A 136 -20.97 -12.69 -2.28
C ARG A 136 -20.06 -11.91 -3.22
N PHE A 137 -20.31 -10.61 -3.39
CA PHE A 137 -19.47 -9.76 -4.22
C PHE A 137 -18.10 -9.61 -3.59
N LEU A 138 -18.02 -9.19 -2.32
CA LEU A 138 -16.79 -9.04 -1.55
C LEU A 138 -15.99 -10.34 -1.49
N GLU A 139 -16.64 -11.46 -1.19
CA GLU A 139 -16.01 -12.78 -1.22
C GLU A 139 -15.47 -13.10 -2.61
N GLY A 140 -16.30 -13.10 -3.65
CA GLY A 140 -15.86 -13.46 -5.01
C GLY A 140 -14.90 -12.49 -5.71
N THR A 141 -14.51 -11.39 -5.08
CA THR A 141 -13.60 -10.40 -5.70
C THR A 141 -12.44 -9.98 -4.80
N TYR A 142 -12.70 -9.68 -3.52
CA TYR A 142 -11.71 -9.06 -2.62
C TYR A 142 -11.31 -9.96 -1.44
N LEU A 143 -12.16 -10.92 -1.03
CA LEU A 143 -11.92 -11.76 0.17
C LEU A 143 -11.61 -13.23 -0.16
N GLU A 144 -11.96 -13.76 -1.35
CA GLU A 144 -11.61 -15.14 -1.79
C GLU A 144 -10.22 -15.23 -2.46
N MET A 145 -9.70 -14.15 -3.03
CA MET A 145 -8.37 -14.16 -3.68
C MET A 145 -7.22 -14.20 -2.67
N ALA A 146 -7.54 -14.10 -1.38
CA ALA A 146 -6.58 -14.18 -0.31
C ALA A 146 -6.25 -15.65 0.02
N ASP A 147 -5.04 -16.09 -0.35
CA ASP A 147 -4.25 -16.81 0.64
C ASP A 147 -4.27 -15.98 1.95
N GLU A 148 -4.02 -16.56 3.13
CA GLU A 148 -4.13 -15.85 4.45
C GLU A 148 -3.29 -14.53 4.56
N GLU A 149 -2.61 -14.17 3.48
CA GLU A 149 -1.86 -12.98 3.17
C GLU A 149 -2.30 -12.26 1.88
N ASP A 150 -3.54 -11.83 1.64
CA ASP A 150 -3.81 -10.70 0.70
C ASP A 150 -4.74 -9.65 1.33
N THR A 151 -4.48 -8.36 1.04
CA THR A 151 -5.06 -7.23 1.78
C THR A 151 -6.02 -6.51 0.86
N PHE A 152 -7.24 -6.35 1.36
CA PHE A 152 -8.02 -5.19 0.98
C PHE A 152 -7.36 -3.95 1.61
N LYS A 153 -7.04 -2.92 0.81
CA LYS A 153 -6.53 -1.62 1.28
C LYS A 153 -7.59 -0.54 1.11
N GLY A 154 -8.35 -0.28 2.15
CA GLY A 154 -9.38 0.75 2.17
C GLY A 154 -9.38 1.64 3.39
N LEU A 155 -8.51 1.45 4.39
CA LEU A 155 -8.45 2.32 5.56
C LEU A 155 -7.39 3.41 5.42
N TYR A 156 -7.84 4.66 5.35
CA TYR A 156 -7.00 5.84 5.19
C TYR A 156 -7.06 6.68 6.48
N PRO A 157 -5.91 6.92 7.15
CA PRO A 157 -5.89 7.74 8.35
C PRO A 157 -6.10 9.22 8.00
N VAL A 158 -6.90 9.90 8.82
CA VAL A 158 -7.03 11.36 8.80
C VAL A 158 -6.40 11.88 10.09
N GLN A 159 -5.18 12.41 9.96
CA GLN A 159 -4.29 12.74 11.07
C GLN A 159 -5.03 13.49 12.21
N GLY A 160 -5.02 12.88 13.40
CA GLY A 160 -5.63 13.38 14.63
C GLY A 160 -7.17 13.47 14.65
N LYS A 161 -7.87 13.20 13.55
CA LYS A 161 -9.32 13.43 13.41
C LYS A 161 -10.12 12.13 13.34
N GLY A 162 -9.64 11.18 12.54
CA GLY A 162 -10.40 9.95 12.29
C GLY A 162 -9.83 9.08 11.18
N PHE A 163 -10.70 8.33 10.54
CA PHE A 163 -10.36 7.38 9.48
C PHE A 163 -11.40 7.41 8.38
N ILE A 164 -10.95 7.22 7.14
CA ILE A 164 -11.80 6.98 5.98
C ILE A 164 -11.69 5.50 5.62
N SER A 165 -12.82 4.86 5.36
CA SER A 165 -12.91 3.51 4.86
C SER A 165 -13.51 3.54 3.46
N ASN A 166 -12.82 3.00 2.46
CA ASN A 166 -13.33 2.85 1.10
C ASN A 166 -13.56 1.37 0.82
N MET A 167 -14.81 0.96 0.65
CA MET A 167 -15.19 -0.44 0.46
C MET A 167 -15.98 -0.63 -0.83
N PRO A 168 -15.69 -1.65 -1.64
CA PRO A 168 -16.60 -2.10 -2.68
C PRO A 168 -17.98 -2.37 -2.10
N SER A 169 -19.02 -1.86 -2.75
CA SER A 169 -20.40 -2.05 -2.33
C SER A 169 -21.27 -2.51 -3.47
N ARG A 170 -22.43 -3.05 -3.12
CA ARG A 170 -23.42 -3.51 -4.08
C ARG A 170 -24.83 -3.19 -3.57
N GLU A 171 -25.36 -2.05 -3.99
CA GLU A 171 -26.77 -1.72 -3.72
C GLU A 171 -27.66 -2.16 -4.89
N ALA A 172 -28.78 -2.81 -4.57
CA ALA A 172 -29.76 -3.30 -5.55
C ALA A 172 -29.16 -4.16 -6.70
N LYS A 173 -28.93 -3.55 -7.88
CA LYS A 173 -28.37 -4.17 -9.08
C LYS A 173 -26.98 -3.63 -9.44
N ASP A 174 -26.55 -2.53 -8.82
CA ASP A 174 -25.40 -1.76 -9.24
C ASP A 174 -24.15 -2.16 -8.46
N TYR A 175 -23.01 -2.08 -9.13
CA TYR A 175 -21.69 -2.32 -8.54
C TYR A 175 -21.05 -0.97 -8.28
N THR A 176 -20.67 -0.69 -7.03
CA THR A 176 -20.21 0.64 -6.61
C THR A 176 -19.16 0.52 -5.51
N PHE A 177 -18.88 1.64 -4.86
CA PHE A 177 -18.09 1.75 -3.66
C PHE A 177 -18.85 2.55 -2.60
N GLN A 178 -18.46 2.37 -1.34
CA GLN A 178 -18.94 3.08 -0.19
C GLN A 178 -17.75 3.71 0.52
N ILE A 179 -17.87 5.00 0.83
CA ILE A 179 -16.90 5.72 1.65
C ILE A 179 -17.53 6.03 2.99
N ASP A 180 -16.93 5.52 4.06
CA ASP A 180 -17.29 5.86 5.42
C ASP A 180 -16.21 6.72 6.07
N TYR A 181 -16.62 7.66 6.91
CA TYR A 181 -15.72 8.35 7.83
C TYR A 181 -16.06 8.01 9.27
N PHE A 182 -15.05 7.69 10.06
CA PHE A 182 -15.16 7.41 11.48
C PHE A 182 -14.33 8.43 12.26
N SER A 183 -14.99 9.33 12.99
CA SER A 183 -14.29 10.27 13.87
C SER A 183 -13.73 9.54 15.09
N THR A 184 -12.56 10.00 15.54
CA THR A 184 -11.93 9.55 16.78
C THR A 184 -12.10 10.54 17.92
N GLU A 185 -12.48 11.78 17.62
CA GLU A 185 -12.74 12.85 18.58
C GLU A 185 -14.14 12.74 19.20
N SER A 186 -15.10 12.21 18.44
CA SER A 186 -16.48 11.99 18.89
C SER A 186 -17.06 10.77 18.21
N ARG A 187 -18.20 10.25 18.71
CA ARG A 187 -18.93 9.14 18.06
C ARG A 187 -19.71 9.61 16.82
N LYS A 188 -19.03 10.31 15.91
CA LYS A 188 -19.56 10.83 14.66
C LYS A 188 -19.07 9.98 13.50
N GLN A 189 -19.99 9.68 12.58
CA GLN A 189 -19.69 9.02 11.32
C GLN A 189 -20.56 9.59 10.21
N TRP A 190 -20.12 9.43 8.97
CA TRP A 190 -20.95 9.63 7.79
C TRP A 190 -20.58 8.61 6.72
N THR A 191 -21.51 8.39 5.80
CA THR A 191 -21.37 7.45 4.69
C THR A 191 -21.70 8.18 3.39
N TYR A 192 -20.93 7.91 2.35
CA TYR A 192 -21.18 8.33 0.98
C TYR A 192 -21.22 7.11 0.08
N ILE A 193 -22.28 7.02 -0.72
CA ILE A 193 -22.43 6.05 -1.80
C ILE A 193 -22.82 6.89 -3.04
N PRO A 194 -22.14 6.74 -4.19
CA PRO A 194 -22.53 7.42 -5.42
C PRO A 194 -23.98 7.10 -5.81
N ASP A 195 -24.66 8.05 -6.46
CA ASP A 195 -26.02 7.83 -6.97
C ASP A 195 -26.02 6.88 -8.18
N MET A 196 -26.96 5.94 -8.22
CA MET A 196 -26.90 4.78 -9.09
C MET A 196 -28.17 4.60 -9.91
N GLU A 197 -28.11 5.02 -11.17
CA GLU A 197 -29.12 4.66 -12.18
C GLU A 197 -28.48 3.73 -13.23
N GLY A 198 -28.36 2.43 -12.91
CA GLY A 198 -27.95 1.40 -13.86
C GLY A 198 -26.47 1.45 -14.30
N LYS A 199 -25.63 2.10 -13.51
CA LYS A 199 -24.20 2.32 -13.78
C LYS A 199 -23.33 1.48 -12.85
N LYS A 200 -22.09 1.22 -13.28
CA LYS A 200 -21.04 0.70 -12.40
C LYS A 200 -20.11 1.84 -12.02
N PHE A 201 -19.77 1.94 -10.75
CA PHE A 201 -18.82 2.92 -10.22
C PHE A 201 -17.63 2.20 -9.61
N VAL A 202 -16.44 2.75 -9.85
CA VAL A 202 -15.20 2.37 -9.14
C VAL A 202 -14.63 3.65 -8.57
N GLY A 203 -14.33 3.66 -7.27
CA GLY A 203 -13.86 4.85 -6.57
C GLY A 203 -12.61 4.57 -5.78
N ASP A 204 -11.61 5.44 -5.94
CA ASP A 204 -10.35 5.38 -5.21
C ASP A 204 -10.14 6.68 -4.43
N VAL A 205 -9.95 6.58 -3.11
CA VAL A 205 -9.61 7.73 -2.26
C VAL A 205 -8.18 8.17 -2.59
N LEU A 206 -8.03 9.40 -3.07
CA LEU A 206 -6.74 9.98 -3.44
C LEU A 206 -6.01 10.56 -2.22
N GLY A 207 -6.77 11.15 -1.30
CA GLY A 207 -6.26 11.75 -0.06
C GLY A 207 -7.20 12.81 0.52
N VAL A 208 -6.76 13.46 1.59
CA VAL A 208 -7.50 14.54 2.27
C VAL A 208 -6.65 15.79 2.31
N ALA A 209 -7.21 16.92 1.88
CA ALA A 209 -6.57 18.23 1.93
C ALA A 209 -7.62 19.29 2.32
N ASN A 210 -7.27 20.24 3.19
CA ASN A 210 -8.12 21.37 3.57
C ASN A 210 -9.58 20.97 3.89
N ASN A 211 -9.75 19.89 4.65
CA ASN A 211 -11.05 19.34 5.06
C ASN A 211 -11.92 18.76 3.92
N VAL A 212 -11.31 18.47 2.76
CA VAL A 212 -11.93 17.82 1.61
C VAL A 212 -11.31 16.46 1.37
N VAL A 213 -12.15 15.44 1.20
CA VAL A 213 -11.77 14.11 0.74
C VAL A 213 -11.83 14.10 -0.78
N TYR A 214 -10.71 13.83 -1.45
CA TYR A 214 -10.62 13.76 -2.91
C TYR A 214 -10.69 12.30 -3.36
N ILE A 215 -11.55 12.03 -4.33
CA ILE A 215 -11.83 10.68 -4.83
C ILE A 215 -11.76 10.69 -6.35
N GLU A 216 -11.02 9.76 -6.93
CA GLU A 216 -11.11 9.43 -8.35
C GLU A 216 -12.28 8.49 -8.55
N THR A 217 -13.14 8.75 -9.53
CA THR A 217 -14.30 7.91 -9.81
C THR A 217 -14.43 7.61 -11.30
N LEU A 218 -14.39 6.32 -11.61
CA LEU A 218 -14.75 5.78 -12.91
C LEU A 218 -16.23 5.41 -12.95
N ILE A 219 -16.93 5.97 -13.94
CA ILE A 219 -18.35 5.77 -14.17
C ILE A 219 -18.53 4.99 -15.48
N PHE A 220 -19.07 3.79 -15.37
CA PHE A 220 -19.36 2.91 -16.49
C PHE A 220 -20.85 2.93 -16.80
N GLY A 221 -21.21 3.05 -18.09
CA GLY A 221 -22.60 2.94 -18.57
C GLY A 221 -23.20 1.53 -18.45
N GLY A 222 -22.39 0.53 -18.08
CA GLY A 222 -22.78 -0.86 -17.85
C GLY A 222 -21.58 -1.78 -17.71
N PHE A 223 -21.79 -3.09 -17.49
CA PHE A 223 -20.69 -4.04 -17.26
C PHE A 223 -19.79 -4.27 -18.50
N LEU A 224 -20.34 -4.10 -19.70
CA LEU A 224 -19.61 -4.22 -20.96
C LEU A 224 -19.03 -2.90 -21.46
N ASP A 225 -19.26 -1.80 -20.73
CA ASP A 225 -18.68 -0.52 -21.09
C ASP A 225 -17.15 -0.59 -20.93
N GLN A 226 -16.46 -0.22 -22.01
CA GLN A 226 -15.01 -0.25 -22.08
C GLN A 226 -14.43 1.16 -22.11
N LYS A 227 -15.23 2.22 -22.02
CA LYS A 227 -14.79 3.62 -22.07
C LYS A 227 -15.48 4.43 -20.95
N PRO A 228 -15.13 4.16 -19.68
CA PRO A 228 -15.74 4.85 -18.55
C PRO A 228 -15.46 6.36 -18.59
N GLU A 229 -16.37 7.15 -18.03
CA GLU A 229 -16.10 8.54 -17.68
C GLU A 229 -15.24 8.58 -16.40
N SER A 230 -14.30 9.52 -16.34
CA SER A 230 -13.39 9.69 -15.20
C SER A 230 -13.63 11.04 -14.54
N MET A 231 -13.98 11.02 -13.26
CA MET A 231 -14.39 12.16 -12.46
C MET A 231 -13.51 12.32 -11.21
N ILE A 232 -13.38 13.54 -10.73
CA ILE A 232 -12.88 13.83 -9.38
C ILE A 232 -14.08 14.32 -8.55
N ILE A 233 -14.30 13.66 -7.43
CA ILE A 233 -15.33 14.01 -6.45
C ILE A 233 -14.63 14.56 -5.20
N GLY A 234 -15.14 15.69 -4.71
CA GLY A 234 -14.75 16.26 -3.42
C GLY A 234 -15.87 16.11 -2.40
N LEU A 235 -15.59 15.49 -1.26
CA LEU A 235 -16.53 15.40 -0.13
C LEU A 235 -16.04 16.23 1.05
N SER A 236 -16.96 16.90 1.76
CA SER A 236 -16.63 17.53 3.03
C SER A 236 -16.31 16.46 4.08
N LEU A 237 -15.13 16.55 4.70
CA LEU A 237 -14.75 15.65 5.80
C LEU A 237 -15.71 15.77 7.00
N ASP A 238 -16.37 16.91 7.17
CA ASP A 238 -17.24 17.13 8.33
C ASP A 238 -18.54 16.35 8.24
N ASN A 239 -19.09 16.10 7.05
CA ASN A 239 -20.45 15.58 6.92
C ASN A 239 -20.69 14.71 5.67
N GLY A 240 -19.67 14.44 4.87
CA GLY A 240 -19.78 13.62 3.67
C GLY A 240 -20.53 14.28 2.51
N LYS A 241 -20.96 15.55 2.63
CA LYS A 241 -21.64 16.25 1.54
C LYS A 241 -20.69 16.45 0.37
N LYS A 242 -21.18 16.13 -0.83
CA LYS A 242 -20.47 16.40 -2.09
C LYS A 242 -20.33 17.91 -2.28
N LEU A 243 -19.08 18.38 -2.30
CA LEU A 243 -18.71 19.77 -2.52
C LEU A 243 -18.60 20.08 -4.01
N PHE A 244 -18.02 19.14 -4.77
CA PHE A 244 -17.90 19.24 -6.21
C PHE A 244 -17.79 17.86 -6.87
N GLU A 245 -18.04 17.85 -8.17
CA GLU A 245 -17.84 16.73 -9.07
C GLU A 245 -17.39 17.31 -10.42
N LYS A 246 -16.19 16.93 -10.87
CA LYS A 246 -15.55 17.53 -12.05
C LYS A 246 -15.01 16.43 -12.97
N LYS A 247 -15.15 16.63 -14.29
CA LYS A 247 -14.48 15.79 -15.27
C LYS A 247 -12.97 15.95 -15.13
N THR A 248 -12.25 14.88 -15.40
CA THR A 248 -10.77 14.85 -15.40
C THR A 248 -10.17 15.32 -16.73
N ASP A 249 -10.98 15.81 -17.67
CA ASP A 249 -10.49 16.47 -18.87
C ASP A 249 -10.01 17.89 -18.51
N ILE A 250 -8.68 18.04 -18.39
CA ILE A 250 -8.00 19.27 -17.96
C ILE A 250 -7.13 19.77 -19.10
N SER A 251 -7.35 21.02 -19.52
CA SER A 251 -6.58 21.66 -20.61
C SER A 251 -6.50 20.81 -21.89
N GLY A 252 -7.61 20.19 -22.28
CA GLY A 252 -7.71 19.34 -23.48
C GLY A 252 -6.95 18.01 -23.37
N LYS A 253 -6.64 17.56 -22.15
CA LYS A 253 -6.01 16.26 -21.88
C LYS A 253 -6.85 15.51 -20.87
N ARG A 254 -7.00 14.21 -21.08
CA ARG A 254 -7.65 13.35 -20.10
C ARG A 254 -6.65 12.99 -19.01
N PHE A 255 -6.89 13.43 -17.79
CA PHE A 255 -6.07 13.12 -16.62
C PHE A 255 -6.66 11.94 -15.85
N TYR A 256 -5.79 11.12 -15.26
CA TYR A 256 -6.21 10.01 -14.42
C TYR A 256 -5.43 10.07 -13.10
N PRO A 257 -5.97 10.73 -12.07
CA PRO A 257 -5.27 10.89 -10.80
C PRO A 257 -5.12 9.53 -10.11
N ALA A 258 -3.91 9.27 -9.61
CA ALA A 258 -3.57 8.07 -8.86
C ALA A 258 -3.38 8.34 -7.36
N SER A 259 -3.01 9.58 -7.00
CA SER A 259 -2.78 9.96 -5.60
C SER A 259 -2.88 11.48 -5.42
N LEU A 260 -3.01 11.90 -4.16
CA LEU A 260 -2.91 13.29 -3.72
C LEU A 260 -1.74 13.44 -2.75
N SER A 261 -0.98 14.53 -2.91
CA SER A 261 0.01 14.98 -1.93
C SER A 261 -0.37 16.35 -1.39
N ASN A 262 -0.23 16.53 -0.07
CA ASN A 262 -0.27 17.82 0.59
C ASN A 262 1.16 18.36 0.63
N LEU A 263 1.54 19.18 -0.35
CA LEU A 263 2.82 19.87 -0.28
C LEU A 263 2.77 20.96 0.79
N ASP A 264 3.93 21.43 1.24
CA ASP A 264 4.08 22.32 2.41
C ASP A 264 3.30 23.64 2.35
N ASN A 265 2.80 24.01 1.18
CA ASN A 265 1.92 25.17 0.99
C ASN A 265 0.43 24.89 1.24
N GLY A 266 0.06 23.69 1.71
CA GLY A 266 -1.31 23.28 1.97
C GLY A 266 -2.16 23.08 0.70
N LYS A 267 -1.54 23.05 -0.49
CA LYS A 267 -2.26 22.79 -1.74
C LYS A 267 -2.42 21.29 -1.96
N ALA A 268 -3.63 20.89 -2.35
CA ALA A 268 -3.86 19.55 -2.89
C ALA A 268 -3.20 19.45 -4.26
N ILE A 269 -2.15 18.64 -4.36
CA ILE A 269 -1.53 18.30 -5.63
C ILE A 269 -1.93 16.88 -6.00
N LEU A 270 -2.77 16.76 -7.01
CA LEU A 270 -3.11 15.50 -7.65
C LEU A 270 -1.99 15.09 -8.59
N PHE A 271 -1.59 13.83 -8.52
CA PHE A 271 -0.62 13.25 -9.43
C PHE A 271 -1.23 12.03 -10.12
N GLY A 272 -0.90 11.85 -11.40
CA GLY A 272 -1.36 10.71 -12.16
C GLY A 272 -0.92 10.76 -13.63
N GLU A 273 -1.40 9.81 -14.41
CA GLU A 273 -1.12 9.76 -15.83
C GLU A 273 -2.04 10.69 -16.61
N TYR A 274 -1.60 11.17 -17.77
CA TYR A 274 -2.49 11.86 -18.71
C TYR A 274 -2.44 11.22 -20.10
N TYR A 275 -3.51 11.42 -20.84
CA TYR A 275 -3.77 10.86 -22.15
C TYR A 275 -4.16 11.98 -23.12
N SER A 276 -4.21 11.66 -24.41
CA SER A 276 -4.80 12.55 -25.41
C SER A 276 -6.26 12.83 -25.10
N ASP A 277 -6.80 13.93 -25.65
CA ASP A 277 -8.21 14.25 -25.52
C ASP A 277 -9.11 13.09 -25.96
N GLY A 278 -10.20 12.85 -25.22
CA GLY A 278 -11.18 11.81 -25.51
C GLY A 278 -10.67 10.36 -25.44
N ALA A 279 -9.42 10.14 -25.00
CA ALA A 279 -8.82 8.81 -24.92
C ALA A 279 -9.61 7.86 -24.01
N ASN A 280 -9.56 6.58 -24.35
CA ASN A 280 -10.04 5.50 -23.51
C ASN A 280 -8.94 5.06 -22.54
N ILE A 281 -9.03 5.49 -21.28
CA ILE A 281 -8.04 5.18 -20.23
C ILE A 281 -7.85 3.67 -19.99
N LEU A 282 -8.80 2.82 -20.38
CA LEU A 282 -8.70 1.37 -20.21
C LEU A 282 -7.94 0.66 -21.33
N LYS A 283 -7.61 1.35 -22.43
CA LYS A 283 -6.99 0.76 -23.63
C LYS A 283 -5.88 1.60 -24.24
N ASP A 284 -6.08 2.90 -24.28
CA ASP A 284 -5.17 3.84 -24.93
C ASP A 284 -3.92 4.02 -24.08
N LYS A 285 -2.88 4.56 -24.71
CA LYS A 285 -1.59 4.76 -24.07
C LYS A 285 -1.52 6.15 -23.45
N THR A 286 -0.83 6.22 -22.34
CA THR A 286 -0.56 7.47 -21.64
C THR A 286 0.45 8.28 -22.43
N GLN A 287 0.36 9.60 -22.35
CA GLN A 287 1.30 10.55 -22.95
C GLN A 287 2.36 11.02 -21.95
N GLY A 288 2.15 10.79 -20.66
CA GLY A 288 3.09 11.12 -19.58
C GLY A 288 2.39 11.20 -18.23
N PHE A 289 2.98 11.93 -17.29
CA PHE A 289 2.37 12.25 -16.00
C PHE A 289 2.02 13.72 -15.88
N ALA A 290 1.01 14.00 -15.07
CA ALA A 290 0.62 15.35 -14.72
C ALA A 290 0.61 15.56 -13.20
N PHE A 291 0.94 16.78 -12.81
CA PHE A 291 0.77 17.33 -11.48
C PHE A 291 -0.26 18.46 -11.58
N ILE A 292 -1.39 18.28 -10.92
CA ILE A 292 -2.55 19.18 -10.99
C ILE A 292 -2.83 19.70 -9.59
N GLY A 293 -2.66 21.00 -9.39
CA GLY A 293 -3.09 21.67 -8.17
C GLY A 293 -4.59 21.91 -8.20
N MET A 294 -5.30 21.60 -7.12
CA MET A 294 -6.75 21.76 -7.03
C MET A 294 -7.16 22.42 -5.71
N ASP A 295 -8.12 23.33 -5.74
CA ASP A 295 -8.69 23.95 -4.53
C ASP A 295 -9.86 23.13 -3.94
N GLU A 296 -10.44 23.61 -2.83
CA GLU A 296 -11.54 22.93 -2.12
C GLU A 296 -12.87 22.97 -2.90
N LYS A 297 -12.94 23.76 -3.97
CA LYS A 297 -14.10 23.89 -4.87
C LYS A 297 -13.92 23.08 -6.15
N GLY A 298 -12.79 22.40 -6.31
CA GLY A 298 -12.45 21.60 -7.48
C GLY A 298 -11.95 22.43 -8.66
N ASN A 299 -11.51 23.68 -8.45
CA ASN A 299 -10.87 24.48 -9.49
C ASN A 299 -9.39 24.12 -9.60
N VAL A 300 -8.90 24.06 -10.83
CA VAL A 300 -7.48 23.85 -11.10
C VAL A 300 -6.71 25.15 -10.81
N THR A 301 -5.65 25.05 -10.00
CA THR A 301 -4.82 26.19 -9.57
C THR A 301 -3.40 26.14 -10.14
N SER A 302 -2.95 24.98 -10.62
CA SER A 302 -1.66 24.81 -11.30
C SER A 302 -1.65 23.52 -12.12
N GLU A 303 -0.88 23.50 -13.21
CA GLU A 303 -0.76 22.33 -14.09
C GLU A 303 0.70 22.16 -14.53
N LYS A 304 1.21 20.94 -14.42
CA LYS A 304 2.46 20.53 -15.07
C LYS A 304 2.26 19.18 -15.72
N PHE A 305 2.50 19.12 -17.04
CA PHE A 305 2.55 17.88 -17.80
C PHE A 305 4.01 17.56 -18.12
N ASN A 306 4.44 16.33 -17.80
CA ASN A 306 5.74 15.79 -18.16
C ASN A 306 5.51 14.64 -19.14
N SER A 307 5.85 14.85 -20.41
CA SER A 307 5.57 13.88 -21.47
C SER A 307 6.62 12.77 -21.53
N TRP A 308 6.17 11.59 -21.94
CA TRP A 308 7.06 10.46 -22.23
C TRP A 308 8.08 10.79 -23.32
N GLU A 309 7.63 11.40 -24.41
CA GLU A 309 8.43 11.57 -25.62
C GLU A 309 9.37 12.78 -25.56
N SER A 310 9.01 13.84 -24.84
CA SER A 310 9.81 15.09 -24.77
C SER A 310 10.57 15.27 -23.48
N ASP A 311 10.02 14.82 -22.35
CA ASP A 311 10.58 15.13 -21.02
C ASP A 311 11.26 13.92 -20.41
N MET A 312 10.58 12.79 -20.36
CA MET A 312 11.13 11.56 -19.78
C MET A 312 12.21 10.93 -20.67
N SER A 313 12.08 11.02 -22.00
CA SER A 313 13.05 10.50 -22.98
C SER A 313 14.46 11.10 -22.85
N LYS A 314 14.59 12.27 -22.20
CA LYS A 314 15.88 12.89 -21.90
C LYS A 314 16.68 12.11 -20.85
N TYR A 315 16.01 11.29 -20.06
CA TYR A 315 16.60 10.57 -18.91
C TYR A 315 16.42 9.06 -19.00
N LEU A 316 15.50 8.58 -19.84
CA LEU A 316 15.13 7.17 -19.96
C LEU A 316 15.02 6.78 -21.43
N ASP A 317 15.31 5.53 -21.77
CA ASP A 317 15.04 4.98 -23.11
C ASP A 317 13.54 4.71 -23.27
N VAL A 318 12.80 5.77 -23.54
CA VAL A 318 11.33 5.74 -23.68
C VAL A 318 10.95 5.45 -25.13
N LYS A 319 10.21 4.36 -25.32
CA LYS A 319 9.53 4.06 -26.58
C LYS A 319 8.24 4.89 -26.68
N SER A 320 7.79 5.18 -27.91
CA SER A 320 6.60 6.00 -28.28
C SER A 320 5.23 5.52 -27.76
N LYS A 321 5.21 4.68 -26.74
CA LYS A 321 4.00 4.06 -26.16
C LYS A 321 4.00 4.13 -24.62
N GLY A 322 4.78 5.04 -24.02
CA GLY A 322 4.94 5.15 -22.57
C GLY A 322 5.65 3.95 -21.93
N LYS A 323 6.41 3.19 -22.74
CA LYS A 323 7.18 2.03 -22.30
C LYS A 323 8.65 2.38 -22.25
N ILE A 324 9.27 2.19 -21.11
CA ILE A 324 10.72 2.30 -20.94
C ILE A 324 11.34 0.95 -21.36
N ALA A 325 12.44 0.98 -22.12
CA ALA A 325 13.12 -0.23 -22.57
C ALA A 325 13.53 -1.11 -21.39
N ASP A 326 13.28 -2.43 -21.52
CA ASP A 326 13.45 -3.49 -20.51
C ASP A 326 12.70 -3.35 -19.18
N PHE A 327 12.41 -2.14 -18.74
CA PHE A 327 11.61 -1.81 -17.58
C PHE A 327 10.10 -2.03 -17.80
N GLY A 328 9.56 -1.62 -18.96
CA GLY A 328 8.13 -1.74 -19.28
C GLY A 328 7.34 -0.48 -18.97
N PHE A 329 6.12 -0.64 -18.46
CA PHE A 329 5.32 0.46 -17.90
C PHE A 329 5.79 0.77 -16.47
N MET A 330 5.53 1.98 -15.99
CA MET A 330 5.86 2.38 -14.63
C MET A 330 4.59 2.46 -13.79
N TYR A 331 4.56 1.76 -12.67
CA TYR A 331 3.56 1.97 -11.63
C TYR A 331 4.15 2.86 -10.55
N MET A 332 3.50 3.98 -10.23
CA MET A 332 3.98 4.90 -9.20
C MET A 332 3.46 4.46 -7.82
N HIS A 333 4.36 4.34 -6.85
CA HIS A 333 4.03 3.90 -5.49
C HIS A 333 4.01 5.03 -4.47
N SER A 334 4.88 6.02 -4.62
CA SER A 334 5.01 7.11 -3.64
C SER A 334 5.56 8.39 -4.26
N ILE A 335 5.18 9.53 -3.67
CA ILE A 335 5.74 10.84 -3.98
C ILE A 335 6.06 11.54 -2.67
N ILE A 336 7.26 12.10 -2.57
CA ILE A 336 7.76 12.81 -1.39
C ILE A 336 8.47 14.10 -1.81
N GLN A 337 8.52 15.08 -0.90
CA GLN A 337 9.27 16.32 -1.09
C GLN A 337 10.40 16.38 -0.08
N ALA A 338 11.64 16.52 -0.52
CA ALA A 338 12.81 16.67 0.34
C ALA A 338 12.95 18.12 0.86
N ALA A 339 13.78 18.30 1.89
CA ALA A 339 14.03 19.61 2.53
C ALA A 339 14.56 20.67 1.56
N ASP A 340 15.27 20.25 0.51
CA ASP A 340 15.79 21.11 -0.56
C ASP A 340 14.72 21.54 -1.59
N GLY A 341 13.47 21.12 -1.39
CA GLY A 341 12.33 21.41 -2.24
C GLY A 341 12.20 20.52 -3.48
N ASN A 342 13.17 19.61 -3.72
CA ASN A 342 13.03 18.62 -4.80
C ASN A 342 11.95 17.61 -4.45
N ILE A 343 11.27 17.14 -5.49
CA ILE A 343 10.18 16.19 -5.38
C ILE A 343 10.67 14.87 -5.99
N PHE A 344 10.44 13.77 -5.29
CA PHE A 344 10.86 12.45 -5.72
C PHE A 344 9.63 11.58 -5.90
N ALA A 345 9.54 10.90 -7.04
CA ALA A 345 8.52 9.92 -7.32
C ALA A 345 9.15 8.53 -7.43
N ILE A 346 8.62 7.58 -6.67
CA ILE A 346 9.12 6.23 -6.54
C ILE A 346 8.17 5.32 -7.31
N GLY A 347 8.70 4.63 -8.31
CA GLY A 347 7.94 3.70 -9.12
C GLY A 347 8.59 2.33 -9.24
N GLU A 348 7.85 1.43 -9.86
CA GLU A 348 8.30 0.06 -10.16
C GLU A 348 7.82 -0.35 -11.55
N GLY A 349 8.69 -1.05 -12.26
CA GLY A 349 8.46 -1.44 -13.63
C GLY A 349 7.63 -2.71 -13.74
N TYR A 350 6.81 -2.78 -14.79
CA TYR A 350 6.05 -3.99 -15.08
C TYR A 350 5.73 -4.12 -16.57
N LYS A 351 5.66 -5.35 -17.08
CA LYS A 351 5.33 -5.61 -18.48
C LYS A 351 4.63 -6.95 -18.69
N LYS A 352 3.75 -7.00 -19.68
CA LYS A 352 3.19 -8.25 -20.20
C LYS A 352 4.28 -9.04 -20.92
N VAL A 353 4.38 -10.33 -20.62
CA VAL A 353 5.24 -11.31 -21.32
C VAL A 353 4.44 -12.59 -21.58
N ALA A 354 4.92 -13.44 -22.48
CA ALA A 354 4.27 -14.72 -22.74
C ALA A 354 4.29 -15.63 -21.50
N SER A 355 3.16 -16.29 -21.22
CA SER A 355 3.06 -17.32 -20.19
C SER A 355 3.17 -18.70 -20.83
N ALA A 356 4.26 -19.42 -20.55
CA ALA A 356 4.41 -20.80 -21.01
C ALA A 356 3.32 -21.71 -20.40
N LEU A 357 2.97 -21.48 -19.13
CA LEU A 357 1.89 -22.19 -18.44
C LEU A 357 0.54 -21.88 -19.08
N GLY A 358 0.25 -20.61 -19.31
CA GLY A 358 -0.98 -20.16 -19.96
C GLY A 358 -1.14 -20.70 -21.37
N ILE A 359 -0.08 -20.66 -22.18
CA ILE A 359 -0.07 -21.25 -23.53
C ILE A 359 -0.33 -22.75 -23.48
N ALA A 360 0.39 -23.48 -22.61
CA ALA A 360 0.19 -24.92 -22.46
C ALA A 360 -1.25 -25.24 -21.99
N ALA A 361 -1.77 -24.51 -21.02
CA ALA A 361 -3.12 -24.67 -20.52
C ALA A 361 -4.17 -24.42 -21.61
N THR A 362 -4.03 -23.35 -22.40
CA THR A 362 -4.92 -23.04 -23.53
C THR A 362 -4.87 -24.11 -24.62
N VAL A 363 -3.69 -24.66 -24.93
CA VAL A 363 -3.56 -25.76 -25.89
C VAL A 363 -4.25 -27.03 -25.37
N LEU A 364 -3.98 -27.41 -24.11
CA LEU A 364 -4.55 -28.61 -23.49
C LEU A 364 -6.07 -28.51 -23.30
N SER A 365 -6.58 -27.33 -22.98
CA SER A 365 -8.01 -27.07 -22.79
C SER A 365 -8.77 -26.77 -24.09
N ARG A 366 -8.09 -26.83 -25.25
CA ARG A 366 -8.65 -26.50 -26.57
C ARG A 366 -9.25 -25.09 -26.62
N GLY A 367 -8.60 -24.13 -25.97
CA GLY A 367 -9.01 -22.73 -25.94
C GLY A 367 -9.83 -22.33 -24.71
N ASN A 368 -10.26 -23.26 -23.87
CA ASN A 368 -11.12 -22.97 -22.71
C ASN A 368 -10.33 -22.87 -21.39
N SER A 369 -9.15 -22.25 -21.43
CA SER A 369 -8.27 -22.10 -20.26
C SER A 369 -8.73 -20.92 -19.40
N GLY A 370 -8.79 -21.14 -18.08
CA GLY A 370 -8.99 -20.06 -17.10
C GLY A 370 -7.74 -19.21 -16.83
N ILE A 371 -6.60 -19.54 -17.46
CA ILE A 371 -5.31 -18.85 -17.32
C ILE A 371 -4.96 -18.19 -18.66
N SER A 372 -4.54 -16.91 -18.62
CA SER A 372 -4.15 -16.14 -19.80
C SER A 372 -2.87 -16.67 -20.43
N THR A 373 -2.78 -16.55 -21.76
CA THR A 373 -1.53 -16.80 -22.51
C THR A 373 -0.43 -15.76 -22.24
N ALA A 374 -0.77 -14.68 -21.53
CA ALA A 374 0.16 -13.67 -21.04
C ALA A 374 0.25 -13.71 -19.51
N LYS A 375 1.42 -13.33 -18.98
CA LYS A 375 1.65 -13.08 -17.57
C LYS A 375 2.27 -11.71 -17.37
N MET A 376 2.24 -11.22 -16.14
CA MET A 376 2.92 -9.99 -15.77
C MET A 376 4.30 -10.32 -15.25
N LYS A 377 5.30 -9.58 -15.74
CA LYS A 377 6.66 -9.55 -15.21
C LYS A 377 6.85 -8.22 -14.50
N ILE A 378 7.13 -8.28 -13.21
CA ILE A 378 7.52 -7.13 -12.38
C ILE A 378 9.05 -6.99 -12.49
N THR A 379 9.54 -5.80 -12.79
CA THR A 379 10.93 -5.54 -13.20
C THR A 379 11.66 -4.73 -12.14
N ASP A 380 12.18 -3.55 -12.47
CA ASP A 380 13.13 -2.79 -11.65
C ASP A 380 12.44 -1.69 -10.84
N MET A 381 13.13 -1.17 -9.82
CA MET A 381 12.70 0.04 -9.12
C MET A 381 13.17 1.28 -9.89
N ILE A 382 12.45 2.39 -9.78
CA ILE A 382 12.87 3.68 -10.35
C ILE A 382 12.60 4.82 -9.38
N VAL A 383 13.54 5.76 -9.31
CA VAL A 383 13.38 7.03 -8.62
C VAL A 383 13.47 8.16 -9.65
N LEU A 384 12.41 8.94 -9.77
CA LEU A 384 12.37 10.16 -10.56
C LEU A 384 12.57 11.37 -9.64
N ARG A 385 13.41 12.31 -10.04
CA ARG A 385 13.60 13.59 -9.35
C ARG A 385 13.01 14.71 -10.18
N PHE A 386 12.22 15.57 -9.54
CA PHE A 386 11.65 16.79 -10.08
C PHE A 386 12.11 18.00 -9.26
N ASP A 387 12.14 19.17 -9.88
CA ASP A 387 12.23 20.42 -9.13
C ASP A 387 10.89 20.82 -8.49
N LYS A 388 10.89 21.94 -7.77
CA LYS A 388 9.71 22.53 -7.13
C LYS A 388 8.57 22.88 -8.10
N ASP A 389 8.86 23.01 -9.40
CA ASP A 389 7.90 23.31 -10.47
C ASP A 389 7.51 22.04 -11.24
N PHE A 390 7.83 20.88 -10.66
CA PHE A 390 7.57 19.55 -11.18
C PHE A 390 8.21 19.25 -12.55
N ALA A 391 9.28 19.96 -12.92
CA ALA A 391 10.06 19.61 -14.09
C ALA A 391 11.06 18.51 -13.74
N ILE A 392 11.08 17.43 -14.53
CA ILE A 392 12.02 16.32 -14.32
C ILE A 392 13.48 16.77 -14.46
N LYS A 393 14.30 16.34 -13.49
CA LYS A 393 15.75 16.60 -13.40
C LYS A 393 16.60 15.34 -13.47
N ALA A 394 16.08 14.19 -13.06
CA ALA A 394 16.79 12.92 -13.15
C ALA A 394 15.82 11.75 -13.10
N ALA A 395 16.28 10.62 -13.63
CA ALA A 395 15.66 9.31 -13.46
C ALA A 395 16.77 8.28 -13.17
N THR A 396 16.58 7.45 -12.16
CA THR A 396 17.56 6.43 -11.78
C THR A 396 16.84 5.11 -11.59
N ILE A 397 17.24 4.10 -12.37
CA ILE A 397 16.75 2.72 -12.28
C ILE A 397 17.65 1.95 -11.32
N TYR A 398 17.04 1.15 -10.44
CA TYR A 398 17.71 0.25 -9.52
C TYR A 398 17.28 -1.17 -9.83
N ASP A 399 18.24 -1.96 -10.32
CA ASP A 399 18.01 -3.34 -10.76
C ASP A 399 17.52 -4.22 -9.61
N LYS A 400 16.54 -5.09 -9.89
CA LYS A 400 16.15 -6.18 -8.97
C LYS A 400 15.80 -7.46 -9.71
N ASN A 401 15.69 -8.57 -8.98
CA ASN A 401 15.22 -9.80 -9.60
C ASN A 401 13.75 -9.65 -9.99
N SER A 402 13.42 -10.14 -11.19
CA SER A 402 12.04 -10.06 -11.65
C SER A 402 11.16 -11.14 -11.03
N ASN A 403 9.92 -10.77 -10.74
CA ASN A 403 8.86 -11.68 -10.31
C ASN A 403 7.76 -11.78 -11.38
N ASN A 404 6.99 -12.87 -11.35
CA ASN A 404 5.94 -13.10 -12.34
C ASN A 404 4.60 -13.37 -11.66
N ILE A 405 3.53 -12.85 -12.26
CA ILE A 405 2.15 -13.06 -11.82
C ILE A 405 1.38 -13.60 -13.02
N GLU A 406 0.84 -14.81 -12.89
CA GLU A 406 -0.04 -15.38 -13.89
C GLU A 406 -1.38 -14.64 -13.89
N LEU A 407 -1.91 -14.37 -15.08
CA LEU A 407 -3.17 -13.65 -15.21
C LEU A 407 -4.33 -14.61 -15.49
N PRO A 408 -5.56 -14.29 -15.06
CA PRO A 408 -6.75 -15.02 -15.48
C PRO A 408 -6.99 -14.89 -16.98
N GLY A 409 -7.68 -15.85 -17.60
CA GLY A 409 -8.01 -15.82 -19.03
C GLY A 409 -8.75 -14.54 -19.45
N GLY A 410 -8.42 -13.99 -20.61
CA GLY A 410 -9.01 -12.76 -21.15
C GLY A 410 -8.28 -11.46 -20.75
N TYR A 411 -7.42 -11.50 -19.73
CA TYR A 411 -6.65 -10.33 -19.28
C TYR A 411 -5.49 -9.95 -20.22
N GLU A 412 -5.20 -10.75 -21.24
CA GLU A 412 -4.30 -10.40 -22.33
C GLU A 412 -4.74 -9.11 -23.07
N PHE A 413 -6.04 -8.79 -23.08
CA PHE A 413 -6.62 -7.64 -23.81
C PHE A 413 -6.78 -6.35 -22.98
N VAL A 414 -6.57 -6.40 -21.67
CA VAL A 414 -6.67 -5.23 -20.78
C VAL A 414 -5.44 -4.32 -20.93
N SER A 415 -5.55 -2.99 -20.80
CA SER A 415 -4.38 -2.11 -20.88
C SER A 415 -3.34 -2.35 -19.77
N GLY A 416 -2.11 -1.92 -20.03
CA GLY A 416 -1.03 -1.95 -19.04
C GLY A 416 -1.37 -1.19 -17.75
N PRO A 417 -1.79 0.09 -17.81
CA PRO A 417 -2.14 0.87 -16.62
C PRO A 417 -3.19 0.20 -15.71
N LEU A 418 -4.29 -0.31 -16.28
CA LEU A 418 -5.33 -0.97 -15.48
C LEU A 418 -4.82 -2.24 -14.81
N ILE A 419 -4.00 -3.03 -15.52
CA ILE A 419 -3.36 -4.21 -14.92
C ILE A 419 -2.39 -3.81 -13.80
N GLY A 420 -1.71 -2.66 -13.93
CA GLY A 420 -0.88 -2.11 -12.85
C GLY A 420 -1.70 -1.91 -11.56
N LYS A 421 -2.89 -1.31 -11.66
CA LYS A 421 -3.80 -1.20 -10.51
C LYS A 421 -4.19 -2.56 -9.93
N MET A 422 -4.54 -3.52 -10.78
CA MET A 422 -4.86 -4.88 -10.30
C MET A 422 -3.68 -5.54 -9.59
N ILE A 423 -2.47 -5.46 -10.16
CA ILE A 423 -1.25 -5.99 -9.51
C ILE A 423 -1.10 -5.38 -8.11
N LYS A 424 -1.35 -4.08 -7.96
CA LYS A 424 -1.25 -3.40 -6.66
C LYS A 424 -2.33 -3.84 -5.67
N TYR A 425 -3.60 -3.82 -6.08
CA TYR A 425 -4.73 -3.89 -5.16
C TYR A 425 -5.33 -5.29 -5.02
N GLU A 426 -5.25 -6.12 -6.07
CA GLU A 426 -5.81 -7.47 -6.07
C GLU A 426 -4.75 -8.54 -5.78
N TYR A 427 -3.54 -8.39 -6.34
CA TYR A 427 -2.49 -9.41 -6.23
C TYR A 427 -1.39 -9.07 -5.22
N GLY A 428 -1.33 -7.83 -4.72
CA GLY A 428 -0.22 -7.34 -3.90
C GLY A 428 1.17 -7.58 -4.51
N GLY A 429 1.26 -7.70 -5.84
CA GLY A 429 2.38 -8.39 -6.49
C GLY A 429 3.58 -7.50 -6.85
N PHE A 430 3.54 -6.23 -6.46
CA PHE A 430 4.68 -5.33 -6.54
C PHE A 430 5.62 -5.53 -5.36
N ASP A 431 6.91 -5.38 -5.60
CA ASP A 431 7.93 -5.63 -4.59
C ASP A 431 8.19 -4.41 -3.68
N TYR A 432 7.73 -3.22 -4.08
CA TYR A 432 7.73 -2.04 -3.21
C TYR A 432 6.96 -2.27 -1.91
N ASN A 433 7.61 -2.02 -0.77
CA ASN A 433 6.98 -2.10 0.55
C ASN A 433 6.52 -0.72 1.02
N TYR A 434 7.46 0.20 1.27
CA TYR A 434 7.16 1.54 1.78
C TYR A 434 8.32 2.51 1.55
N THR A 435 8.02 3.81 1.66
CA THR A 435 9.01 4.89 1.69
C THR A 435 8.93 5.54 3.06
N LYS A 436 10.09 5.82 3.65
CA LYS A 436 10.21 6.48 4.95
C LYS A 436 11.05 7.73 4.78
N GLN A 437 10.60 8.84 5.34
CA GLN A 437 11.31 10.12 5.29
C GLN A 437 11.64 10.59 6.71
N SER A 438 12.78 11.21 6.92
CA SER A 438 13.11 11.86 8.19
C SER A 438 12.16 13.03 8.46
N SER A 439 11.95 13.38 9.74
CA SER A 439 11.03 14.46 10.12
C SER A 439 11.46 15.84 9.58
N ASP A 440 12.77 16.07 9.46
CA ASP A 440 13.36 17.26 8.84
C ASP A 440 13.41 17.20 7.30
N LYS A 441 12.96 16.09 6.70
CA LYS A 441 12.95 15.82 5.25
C LYS A 441 14.32 15.83 4.57
N SER A 442 15.41 15.81 5.34
CA SER A 442 16.78 15.78 4.79
C SER A 442 17.13 14.43 4.17
N THR A 443 16.50 13.35 4.65
CA THR A 443 16.78 11.97 4.27
C THR A 443 15.49 11.21 3.97
N PHE A 444 15.53 10.28 3.01
CA PHE A 444 14.48 9.28 2.86
C PHE A 444 15.05 7.94 2.38
N SER A 445 14.36 6.86 2.71
CA SER A 445 14.69 5.51 2.27
C SER A 445 13.47 4.86 1.61
N VAL A 446 13.69 4.23 0.45
CA VAL A 446 12.71 3.41 -0.26
C VAL A 446 13.02 1.95 0.02
N TYR A 447 12.08 1.23 0.60
CA TYR A 447 12.25 -0.17 0.94
C TYR A 447 11.43 -1.09 0.05
N TYR A 448 12.06 -2.18 -0.41
CA TYR A 448 11.44 -3.18 -1.27
C TYR A 448 12.00 -4.58 -1.01
N SER A 449 11.16 -5.58 -1.24
CA SER A 449 11.52 -6.99 -1.09
C SER A 449 12.11 -7.51 -2.41
N ASP A 450 12.99 -8.49 -2.34
CA ASP A 450 13.48 -9.16 -3.55
C ASP A 450 13.79 -10.63 -3.25
N TYR A 451 13.86 -11.46 -4.29
CA TYR A 451 14.22 -12.88 -4.18
C TYR A 451 15.41 -13.20 -5.07
N VAL A 452 16.56 -13.35 -4.42
CA VAL A 452 17.83 -13.66 -5.09
C VAL A 452 17.89 -15.14 -5.46
N ARG A 453 18.30 -15.41 -6.71
CA ARG A 453 18.42 -16.77 -7.28
C ARG A 453 19.87 -17.08 -7.68
N GLY A 454 20.83 -16.67 -6.84
CA GLY A 454 22.26 -16.84 -7.07
C GLY A 454 22.78 -18.21 -6.63
N LYS A 455 24.04 -18.50 -6.96
CA LYS A 455 24.75 -19.71 -6.49
C LYS A 455 25.09 -19.61 -5.00
N ASP A 456 25.58 -18.45 -4.56
CA ASP A 456 26.07 -18.24 -3.19
C ASP A 456 24.94 -17.96 -2.19
N TYR A 457 23.85 -17.35 -2.67
CA TYR A 457 22.66 -17.10 -1.88
C TYR A 457 21.39 -17.30 -2.71
N LYS A 458 20.45 -18.04 -2.13
CA LYS A 458 19.10 -18.23 -2.63
C LYS A 458 18.10 -18.05 -1.50
N GLY A 459 17.34 -16.97 -1.57
CA GLY A 459 16.40 -16.57 -0.53
C GLY A 459 15.89 -15.14 -0.70
N GLY A 460 14.99 -14.75 0.20
CA GLY A 460 14.48 -13.39 0.27
C GLY A 460 15.56 -12.40 0.72
N THR A 461 15.43 -11.17 0.26
CA THR A 461 16.21 -10.01 0.72
C THR A 461 15.28 -8.84 0.92
N PHE A 462 15.63 -7.96 1.84
CA PHE A 462 14.95 -6.68 2.02
C PHE A 462 15.96 -5.57 1.76
N ASN A 463 15.66 -4.70 0.80
CA ASN A 463 16.58 -3.75 0.22
C ASN A 463 16.13 -2.33 0.53
N ALA A 464 17.08 -1.41 0.63
CA ALA A 464 16.87 0.01 0.81
C ALA A 464 17.58 0.81 -0.28
N ILE A 465 16.91 1.84 -0.80
CA ILE A 465 17.50 2.92 -1.61
C ILE A 465 17.37 4.20 -0.78
N THR A 466 18.49 4.72 -0.28
CA THR A 466 18.53 5.84 0.66
C THR A 466 19.03 7.09 -0.03
N TYR A 467 18.29 8.19 0.06
CA TYR A 467 18.73 9.52 -0.32
C TYR A 467 19.15 10.31 0.91
N ALA A 468 20.40 10.73 0.97
CA ALA A 468 20.94 11.62 2.00
C ALA A 468 22.02 12.52 1.39
N ASP A 469 22.12 13.77 1.84
CA ASP A 469 23.15 14.73 1.40
C ASP A 469 23.25 14.87 -0.14
N GLY A 470 22.11 14.81 -0.84
CA GLY A 470 22.05 14.95 -2.29
C GLY A 470 22.46 13.70 -3.08
N LYS A 471 22.70 12.57 -2.42
CA LYS A 471 23.21 11.33 -3.03
C LYS A 471 22.33 10.13 -2.68
N PHE A 472 22.33 9.15 -3.57
CA PHE A 472 21.70 7.86 -3.32
C PHE A 472 22.73 6.80 -2.92
N THR A 473 22.38 5.99 -1.93
CA THR A 473 23.07 4.76 -1.52
C THR A 473 22.08 3.60 -1.52
N THR A 474 22.60 2.38 -1.50
CA THR A 474 21.79 1.17 -1.42
C THR A 474 22.33 0.23 -0.35
N ASP A 475 21.45 -0.41 0.40
CA ASP A 475 21.79 -1.44 1.38
C ASP A 475 20.77 -2.60 1.32
N LYS A 476 21.11 -3.74 1.91
CA LYS A 476 20.18 -4.87 2.02
C LYS A 476 20.50 -5.80 3.19
N ILE A 477 19.46 -6.48 3.67
CA ILE A 477 19.56 -7.63 4.56
C ILE A 477 19.04 -8.89 3.89
N ASN A 478 19.59 -10.04 4.31
CA ASN A 478 19.07 -11.35 3.94
C ASN A 478 17.92 -11.71 4.89
N THR A 479 16.77 -12.12 4.34
CA THR A 479 15.58 -12.45 5.13
C THR A 479 15.23 -13.93 5.10
N LYS A 480 16.13 -14.78 4.60
CA LYS A 480 15.95 -16.23 4.63
C LYS A 480 16.03 -16.72 6.08
N SER A 481 14.90 -17.23 6.56
CA SER A 481 14.72 -17.82 7.88
C SER A 481 14.17 -19.25 7.75
N ASP A 482 14.24 -20.05 8.82
CA ASP A 482 13.51 -21.32 8.96
C ASP A 482 12.07 -21.12 9.47
N ALA A 483 11.69 -19.88 9.74
CA ALA A 483 10.31 -19.48 10.01
C ALA A 483 9.35 -19.97 8.92
N THR A 484 8.11 -20.25 9.33
CA THR A 484 7.06 -20.59 8.36
C THR A 484 6.78 -19.41 7.44
N ARG A 485 6.80 -18.20 8.00
CA ARG A 485 6.55 -16.92 7.33
C ARG A 485 7.42 -15.84 7.98
N THR A 486 7.94 -14.94 7.16
CA THR A 486 8.72 -13.77 7.59
C THR A 486 8.10 -12.51 7.00
N SER A 487 8.01 -11.44 7.79
CA SER A 487 7.58 -10.11 7.35
C SER A 487 8.54 -9.05 7.88
N ILE A 488 8.65 -7.93 7.18
CA ILE A 488 9.51 -6.82 7.56
C ILE A 488 8.66 -5.57 7.77
N LEU A 489 8.72 -5.01 8.96
CA LEU A 489 8.03 -3.78 9.33
C LEU A 489 9.00 -2.60 9.46
N PRO A 490 8.53 -1.36 9.24
CA PRO A 490 9.30 -0.16 9.52
C PRO A 490 9.77 -0.11 10.99
N ALA A 491 10.99 0.38 11.23
CA ALA A 491 11.48 0.68 12.57
C ALA A 491 12.08 2.08 12.67
N LYS A 492 12.95 2.33 13.65
CA LYS A 492 13.72 3.58 13.77
C LYS A 492 14.61 3.77 12.53
N GLN A 493 15.07 5.00 12.28
CA GLN A 493 15.96 5.24 11.14
C GLN A 493 17.22 4.36 11.26
N GLY A 494 17.67 3.77 10.16
CA GLY A 494 18.77 2.81 10.14
C GLY A 494 18.41 1.40 10.56
N GLN A 495 17.12 1.10 10.79
CA GLN A 495 16.66 -0.20 11.26
C GLN A 495 15.35 -0.62 10.62
N VAL A 496 15.15 -1.93 10.56
CA VAL A 496 13.88 -2.58 10.26
C VAL A 496 13.53 -3.59 11.35
N LEU A 497 12.24 -3.86 11.52
CA LEU A 497 11.77 -4.91 12.41
C LEU A 497 11.48 -6.16 11.59
N VAL A 498 12.17 -7.25 11.89
CA VAL A 498 11.94 -8.57 11.30
C VAL A 498 10.94 -9.34 12.17
N LEU A 499 9.90 -9.88 11.56
CA LEU A 499 8.89 -10.72 12.19
C LEU A 499 8.95 -12.14 11.62
N ASP A 500 9.17 -13.12 12.48
CA ASP A 500 9.26 -14.53 12.11
C ASP A 500 8.16 -15.34 12.82
N TYR A 501 7.24 -15.91 12.03
CA TYR A 501 6.19 -16.78 12.54
C TYR A 501 6.51 -18.26 12.33
N TYR A 502 6.53 -19.00 13.43
CA TYR A 502 6.79 -20.44 13.47
C TYR A 502 5.49 -21.20 13.75
N LYS A 503 4.75 -21.56 12.70
CA LYS A 503 3.42 -22.19 12.82
C LYS A 503 3.41 -23.47 13.65
N LYS A 504 4.45 -24.31 13.52
CA LYS A 504 4.57 -25.57 14.29
C LYS A 504 4.90 -25.32 15.76
N ALA A 505 5.75 -24.33 16.04
CA ALA A 505 6.12 -23.96 17.41
C ALA A 505 5.07 -23.06 18.09
N LYS A 506 4.08 -22.55 17.33
CA LYS A 506 3.07 -21.58 17.79
C LYS A 506 3.72 -20.35 18.40
N LYS A 507 4.72 -19.80 17.71
CA LYS A 507 5.60 -18.75 18.20
C LYS A 507 5.73 -17.64 17.16
N LEU A 508 5.74 -16.39 17.62
CA LEU A 508 6.07 -15.21 16.82
C LEU A 508 7.28 -14.52 17.45
N ASP A 509 8.35 -14.37 16.68
CA ASP A 509 9.54 -13.64 17.08
C ASP A 509 9.62 -12.31 16.35
N ALA A 510 10.10 -11.28 17.04
CA ALA A 510 10.33 -9.96 16.50
C ALA A 510 11.71 -9.46 16.95
N HIS A 511 12.52 -8.96 16.02
CA HIS A 511 13.84 -8.42 16.32
C HIS A 511 14.23 -7.32 15.33
N PHE A 512 15.10 -6.41 15.76
CA PHE A 512 15.58 -5.33 14.90
C PHE A 512 16.84 -5.74 14.13
N GLU A 513 16.85 -5.44 12.83
CA GLU A 513 18.02 -5.52 11.97
C GLU A 513 18.44 -4.13 11.52
N LYS A 514 19.75 -3.94 11.31
CA LYS A 514 20.27 -2.68 10.75
C LYS A 514 20.09 -2.67 9.24
N LEU A 515 19.64 -1.54 8.71
CA LEU A 515 19.47 -1.31 7.28
C LEU A 515 19.35 0.19 7.03
N ASP A 516 20.33 0.80 6.35
CA ASP A 516 20.27 2.09 5.62
C ASP A 516 21.65 2.53 5.12
#